data_AF-A0AAE0H650-F1
#
_entry.id   AF-A0AAE0H650-F1
#
_cell.length_a   1.000
_cell.length_b   1.000
_cell.length_c   1.000
_cell.angle_alpha   90.00
_cell.angle_beta   90.00
_cell.angle_gamma   90.00
#
_symmetry.space_group_name_H-M   'P 1'
#
loop_
_entity.id
_entity.type
_entity.pdbx_description
1 polymer ?
#
loop_
_entity_poly.entity_id
_entity_poly.type
_entity_poly.pdbx_seq_one_letter_code
_entity_poly.pdbx_strand_id
1 'polypeptide(L)'
;MHLMTFIAMYRPGRLMRFMVFAAQGIFYNTMFIGYLISPSFCHRLVGYLEDEAVATYTKCLTEMDKGWLPQWTDPDFKIPDIAIKYWKMPEGRRTMRDLILYIRADEASHRGVNHTLGNLDQTSDPNPFMESDSGVNHMHLAAAKPAGLERKEVLEKYASGVGTRT
;
A
#
# COMPACT_ATOMS: atom_id res chain seq x y z
N MET A 1 2.78 0.30 8.91
CA MET A 1 4.04 0.82 9.50
C MET A 1 4.34 2.27 9.16
N HIS A 2 3.72 2.83 8.11
CA HIS A 2 3.96 4.20 7.67
C HIS A 2 3.66 5.24 8.75
N LEU A 3 2.50 5.11 9.42
CA LEU A 3 2.10 6.01 10.51
C LEU A 3 3.17 6.13 11.61
N MET A 4 3.69 5.00 12.08
CA MET A 4 4.70 4.98 13.15
C MET A 4 6.02 5.62 12.69
N THR A 5 6.35 5.48 11.41
CA THR A 5 7.51 6.13 10.81
C THR A 5 7.33 7.66 10.81
N PHE A 6 6.18 8.17 10.37
CA PHE A 6 5.93 9.62 10.33
C PHE A 6 5.75 10.25 11.72
N ILE A 7 5.14 9.55 12.67
CA ILE A 7 5.04 10.02 14.06
C ILE A 7 6.42 10.11 14.74
N ALA A 8 7.37 9.25 14.36
CA ALA A 8 8.74 9.35 14.86
C ALA A 8 9.47 10.60 14.36
N MET A 9 9.03 11.19 13.23
CA MET A 9 9.58 12.43 12.67
C MET A 9 8.82 13.69 13.11
N TYR A 10 7.53 13.56 13.38
CA TYR A 10 6.67 14.70 13.69
C TYR A 10 5.74 14.42 14.87
N ARG A 11 5.73 15.32 15.85
CA ARG A 11 4.84 15.25 17.01
C ARG A 11 3.55 16.04 16.74
N PRO A 12 2.41 15.38 16.46
CA PRO A 12 1.17 16.08 16.13
C PRO A 12 0.63 16.86 17.34
N GLY A 13 0.15 18.08 17.07
CA GLY A 13 -0.53 18.93 18.05
C GLY A 13 -1.93 18.42 18.45
N ARG A 14 -2.55 19.06 19.44
CA ARG A 14 -3.85 18.63 20.00
C ARG A 14 -4.97 18.65 18.95
N LEU A 15 -5.02 19.67 18.10
CA LEU A 15 -6.02 19.79 17.03
C LEU A 15 -5.90 18.64 16.02
N MET A 16 -4.70 18.36 15.51
CA MET A 16 -4.46 17.26 14.58
C MET A 16 -4.87 15.92 15.19
N ARG A 17 -4.53 15.66 16.45
CA ARG A 17 -4.94 14.44 17.15
C ARG A 17 -6.46 14.31 17.21
N PHE A 18 -7.16 15.38 17.58
CA PHE A 18 -8.62 15.39 17.59
C PHE A 18 -9.21 15.10 16.20
N MET A 19 -8.69 15.73 15.15
CA MET A 19 -9.12 15.47 13.77
C MET A 19 -8.92 14.02 13.37
N VAL A 20 -7.79 13.40 13.72
CA VAL A 20 -7.53 11.98 13.46
C VAL A 20 -8.54 11.09 14.21
N PHE A 21 -8.84 11.37 15.49
CA PHE A 21 -9.86 10.63 16.24
C PHE A 21 -11.24 10.74 15.61
N ALA A 22 -11.65 11.94 15.21
CA ALA A 22 -12.93 12.17 14.56
C ALA A 22 -13.01 11.46 13.19
N ALA A 23 -11.97 11.60 12.36
CA ALA A 23 -11.88 10.94 11.07
C ALA A 23 -11.91 9.42 11.21
N GLN A 24 -11.19 8.85 12.17
CA GLN A 24 -11.22 7.41 12.46
C GLN A 24 -12.61 6.96 12.90
N GLY A 25 -13.30 7.72 13.76
CA GLY A 25 -14.66 7.42 14.18
C GLY A 25 -15.64 7.36 13.02
N ILE A 26 -15.54 8.29 12.06
CA ILE A 26 -16.40 8.29 10.86
C ILE A 26 -15.99 7.15 9.92
N PHE A 27 -14.72 7.11 9.51
CA PHE A 27 -14.23 6.22 8.46
C PHE A 27 -14.36 4.74 8.86
N TYR A 28 -14.05 4.39 10.11
CA TYR A 28 -14.22 3.03 10.61
C TYR A 28 -15.67 2.56 10.48
N ASN A 29 -16.63 3.34 10.97
CA ASN A 29 -18.04 2.95 10.96
C ASN A 29 -18.59 2.88 9.52
N THR A 30 -18.21 3.84 8.66
CA THR A 30 -18.60 3.81 7.24
C THR A 30 -18.05 2.60 6.52
N MET A 31 -16.75 2.29 6.69
CA MET A 31 -16.14 1.12 6.06
C MET A 31 -16.70 -0.19 6.64
N PHE A 32 -16.94 -0.26 7.95
CA PHE A 32 -17.55 -1.44 8.60
C PHE A 32 -18.92 -1.78 8.00
N ILE A 33 -19.83 -0.80 7.94
CA ILE A 33 -21.15 -0.99 7.33
C ILE A 33 -21.01 -1.26 5.83
N GLY A 34 -20.11 -0.55 5.15
CA GLY A 34 -19.83 -0.75 3.72
C GLY A 34 -19.43 -2.19 3.40
N TYR A 35 -18.53 -2.78 4.19
CA TYR A 35 -18.10 -4.16 4.01
C TYR A 35 -19.21 -5.19 4.27
N LEU A 36 -20.17 -4.90 5.16
CA LEU A 36 -21.34 -5.77 5.35
C LEU A 36 -22.29 -5.75 4.14
N ILE A 37 -22.35 -4.63 3.41
CA ILE A 37 -23.25 -4.45 2.26
C ILE A 37 -22.59 -4.89 0.96
N SER A 38 -21.37 -4.42 0.69
CA SER A 38 -20.64 -4.67 -0.56
C SER A 38 -19.12 -4.59 -0.34
N PRO A 39 -18.47 -5.72 -0.06
CA PRO A 39 -17.01 -5.77 0.07
C PRO A 39 -16.29 -5.37 -1.22
N SER A 40 -16.82 -5.74 -2.41
CA SER A 40 -16.23 -5.38 -3.70
C SER A 40 -16.18 -3.86 -3.91
N PHE A 41 -17.20 -3.13 -3.47
CA PHE A 41 -17.19 -1.66 -3.48
C PHE A 41 -16.13 -1.09 -2.54
N CYS A 42 -16.05 -1.61 -1.30
CA CYS A 42 -15.04 -1.16 -0.34
C CYS A 42 -13.61 -1.43 -0.83
N HIS A 43 -13.33 -2.59 -1.41
CA HIS A 43 -12.04 -2.88 -2.03
C HIS A 43 -11.75 -1.93 -3.21
N ARG A 44 -12.74 -1.62 -4.05
CA ARG A 44 -12.56 -0.64 -5.13
C ARG A 44 -12.23 0.75 -4.59
N LEU A 45 -12.94 1.19 -3.55
CA LEU A 45 -12.70 2.47 -2.89
C LEU A 45 -11.29 2.56 -2.34
N VAL A 46 -10.84 1.53 -1.60
CA VAL A 46 -9.47 1.48 -1.08
C VAL A 46 -8.47 1.48 -2.23
N GLY A 47 -8.69 0.70 -3.31
CA GLY A 47 -7.83 0.73 -4.49
C GLY A 47 -7.62 2.14 -5.05
N TYR A 48 -8.68 2.94 -5.16
CA TYR A 48 -8.56 4.34 -5.58
C TYR A 48 -7.87 5.25 -4.56
N LEU A 49 -8.03 5.01 -3.26
CA LEU A 49 -7.26 5.71 -2.23
C LEU A 49 -5.76 5.44 -2.37
N GLU A 50 -5.40 4.19 -2.68
CA GLU A 50 -4.00 3.81 -2.90
C GLU A 50 -3.45 4.35 -4.22
N ASP A 51 -4.28 4.51 -5.27
CA ASP A 51 -3.89 5.24 -6.49
C ASP A 51 -3.46 6.68 -6.15
N GLU A 52 -4.25 7.38 -5.34
CA GLU A 52 -3.93 8.74 -4.89
C GLU A 52 -2.72 8.77 -3.95
N ALA A 53 -2.52 7.73 -3.13
CA ALA A 53 -1.31 7.59 -2.32
C ALA A 53 -0.05 7.43 -3.20
N VAL A 54 -0.09 6.55 -4.20
CA VAL A 54 1.01 6.36 -5.17
C VAL A 54 1.31 7.65 -5.93
N ALA A 55 0.27 8.38 -6.35
CA ALA A 55 0.41 9.68 -7.02
C ALA A 55 1.05 10.71 -6.09
N THR A 56 0.62 10.77 -4.82
CA THR A 56 1.14 11.70 -3.81
C THR A 56 2.62 11.45 -3.52
N TYR A 57 3.03 10.20 -3.28
CA TYR A 57 4.44 9.90 -3.04
C TYR A 57 5.32 10.11 -4.29
N THR A 58 4.77 9.88 -5.48
CA THR A 58 5.47 10.23 -6.74
C THR A 58 5.67 11.73 -6.86
N LYS A 59 4.67 12.53 -6.47
CA LYS A 59 4.79 13.99 -6.41
C LYS A 59 5.85 14.41 -5.40
N CYS A 60 5.89 13.83 -4.19
CA CYS A 60 6.94 14.11 -3.21
C CYS A 60 8.36 13.88 -3.78
N LEU A 61 8.57 12.77 -4.49
CA LEU A 61 9.86 12.47 -5.13
C LEU A 61 10.22 13.52 -6.19
N THR A 62 9.24 13.93 -7.00
CA THR A 62 9.41 14.97 -8.02
C THR A 62 9.75 16.33 -7.39
N GLU A 63 9.12 16.68 -6.27
CA GLU A 63 9.39 17.93 -5.54
C GLU A 63 10.76 17.91 -4.86
N MET A 64 11.23 16.75 -4.39
CA MET A 64 12.61 16.57 -3.94
C MET A 64 13.61 16.79 -5.08
N ASP A 65 13.35 16.22 -6.27
CA ASP A 65 14.23 16.37 -7.45
C ASP A 65 14.33 17.81 -7.93
N LYS A 66 13.27 18.60 -7.72
CA LYS A 66 13.25 20.05 -8.00
C LYS A 66 13.88 20.91 -6.90
N GLY A 67 14.31 20.30 -5.78
CA GLY A 67 14.87 21.02 -4.64
C GLY A 67 13.84 21.78 -3.80
N TRP A 68 12.55 21.47 -3.91
CA TRP A 68 11.48 22.18 -3.19
C TRP A 68 11.32 21.69 -1.74
N LEU A 69 11.92 20.56 -1.39
CA LEU A 69 11.90 19.97 -0.06
C LEU A 69 13.33 19.94 0.53
N PRO A 70 13.94 21.10 0.85
CA PRO A 70 15.34 21.18 1.28
C PRO A 70 15.61 20.39 2.57
N GLN A 71 14.65 20.36 3.51
CA GLN A 71 14.82 19.60 4.75
C GLN A 71 14.89 18.08 4.53
N TRP A 72 14.21 17.55 3.51
CA TRP A 72 14.18 16.12 3.22
C TRP A 72 15.35 15.69 2.32
N THR A 73 16.02 16.65 1.69
CA THR A 73 17.20 16.43 0.83
C THR A 73 18.50 16.79 1.54
N ASP A 74 18.43 17.27 2.78
CA ASP A 74 19.58 17.57 3.63
C ASP A 74 20.40 16.28 3.92
N PRO A 75 21.71 16.25 3.62
CA PRO A 75 22.59 15.11 3.90
C PRO A 75 22.63 14.68 5.37
N ASP A 76 22.37 15.61 6.29
CA ASP A 76 22.37 15.37 7.73
C ASP A 76 21.02 14.86 8.24
N PHE A 77 19.96 14.94 7.42
CA PHE A 77 18.66 14.38 7.78
C PHE A 77 18.73 12.87 7.92
N LYS A 78 18.28 12.35 9.08
CA LYS A 78 18.22 10.91 9.36
C LYS A 78 16.78 10.44 9.43
N ILE A 79 16.47 9.40 8.66
CA ILE A 79 15.18 8.72 8.75
C ILE A 79 15.09 7.90 10.04
N PRO A 80 13.88 7.63 10.57
CA PRO A 80 13.72 6.86 11.80
C PRO A 80 14.22 5.41 11.71
N ASP A 81 14.85 4.91 12.77
CA ASP A 81 15.34 3.52 12.85
C ASP A 81 14.24 2.46 12.68
N ILE A 82 13.01 2.79 13.10
CA ILE A 82 11.86 1.89 12.92
C ILE A 82 11.60 1.59 11.44
N ALA A 83 11.82 2.57 10.56
CA ALA A 83 11.69 2.40 9.12
C ALA A 83 12.82 1.51 8.58
N ILE A 84 14.06 1.84 8.94
CA ILE A 84 15.25 1.08 8.51
C ILE A 84 15.09 -0.40 8.89
N LYS A 85 14.65 -0.68 10.12
CA LYS A 85 14.45 -2.04 10.60
C LYS A 85 13.30 -2.75 9.88
N TYR A 86 12.18 -2.07 9.68
CA TYR A 86 10.99 -2.67 9.06
C TYR A 86 11.22 -3.02 7.59
N TRP A 87 11.70 -2.06 6.79
CA TRP A 87 11.98 -2.28 5.36
C TRP A 87 13.36 -2.90 5.08
N LYS A 88 14.13 -3.22 6.12
CA LYS A 88 15.49 -3.77 6.03
C LYS A 88 16.38 -2.94 5.09
N MET A 89 16.36 -1.62 5.25
CA MET A 89 17.01 -0.68 4.34
C MET A 89 18.55 -0.84 4.40
N PRO A 90 19.24 -1.09 3.27
CA PRO A 90 20.67 -1.33 3.26
C PRO A 90 21.46 -0.06 3.61
N GLU A 91 22.68 -0.24 4.10
CA GLU A 91 23.59 0.88 4.35
C GLU A 91 23.86 1.66 3.06
N GLY A 92 23.96 2.99 3.17
CA GLY A 92 24.08 3.88 2.01
C GLY A 92 22.77 4.19 1.27
N ARG A 93 21.65 3.51 1.57
CA ARG A 93 20.31 3.82 1.03
C ARG A 93 19.29 4.06 2.14
N ARG A 94 19.56 5.08 2.95
CA ARG A 94 18.76 5.45 4.14
C ARG A 94 18.41 6.93 4.13
N THR A 95 18.06 7.45 2.95
CA THR A 95 17.60 8.83 2.78
C THR A 95 16.07 8.91 2.86
N MET A 96 15.50 10.12 2.98
CA MET A 96 14.05 10.31 2.83
C MET A 96 13.55 9.88 1.46
N ARG A 97 14.35 10.08 0.41
CA ARG A 97 14.01 9.60 -0.93
C ARG A 97 13.83 8.09 -0.95
N ASP A 98 14.78 7.35 -0.39
CA ASP A 98 14.71 5.89 -0.29
C ASP A 98 13.47 5.45 0.49
N LEU A 99 13.21 6.08 1.64
CA LEU A 99 12.05 5.79 2.46
C LEU A 99 10.73 6.00 1.69
N ILE A 100 10.58 7.12 0.99
CA ILE A 100 9.38 7.40 0.19
C ILE A 100 9.24 6.39 -0.97
N LEU A 101 10.34 5.90 -1.56
CA LEU A 101 10.28 4.84 -2.56
C LEU A 101 9.75 3.52 -1.99
N TYR A 102 10.18 3.13 -0.79
CA TYR A 102 9.66 1.94 -0.10
C TYR A 102 8.17 2.08 0.23
N ILE A 103 7.77 3.21 0.83
CA ILE A 103 6.37 3.48 1.16
C ILE A 103 5.51 3.46 -0.12
N ARG A 104 5.94 4.14 -1.18
CA ARG A 104 5.21 4.13 -2.46
C ARG A 104 5.08 2.72 -3.06
N ALA A 105 6.10 1.87 -2.91
CA ALA A 105 6.04 0.50 -3.38
C ALA A 105 5.01 -0.34 -2.59
N ASP A 106 4.89 -0.11 -1.28
CA ASP A 106 3.83 -0.71 -0.46
C ASP A 106 2.45 -0.29 -1.00
N GLU A 107 2.22 1.01 -1.21
CA GLU A 107 0.92 1.50 -1.69
C GLU A 107 0.58 1.01 -3.11
N ALA A 108 1.59 0.92 -3.99
CA ALA A 108 1.39 0.35 -5.32
C ALA A 108 0.94 -1.12 -5.24
N SER A 109 1.48 -1.86 -4.26
CA SER A 109 1.08 -3.24 -4.01
C SER A 109 -0.33 -3.30 -3.41
N HIS A 110 -0.64 -2.48 -2.41
CA HIS A 110 -1.97 -2.39 -1.81
C HIS A 110 -3.04 -2.02 -2.84
N ARG A 111 -2.74 -1.07 -3.73
CA ARG A 111 -3.58 -0.72 -4.87
C ARG A 111 -3.91 -1.94 -5.72
N GLY A 112 -2.88 -2.64 -6.19
CA GLY A 112 -3.06 -3.80 -7.06
C GLY A 112 -3.86 -4.92 -6.38
N VAL A 113 -3.59 -5.17 -5.10
CA VAL A 113 -4.35 -6.13 -4.29
C VAL A 113 -5.82 -5.70 -4.20
N ASN A 114 -6.11 -4.47 -3.79
CA ASN A 114 -7.48 -4.02 -3.57
C ASN A 114 -8.29 -3.91 -4.88
N HIS A 115 -7.69 -3.46 -5.97
CA HIS A 115 -8.39 -3.49 -7.26
C HIS A 115 -8.67 -4.92 -7.75
N THR A 116 -7.73 -5.84 -7.54
CA THR A 116 -7.95 -7.26 -7.83
C THR A 116 -9.08 -7.83 -6.99
N LEU A 117 -9.05 -7.63 -5.67
CA LEU A 117 -10.13 -8.08 -4.78
C LEU A 117 -11.45 -7.44 -5.18
N GLY A 118 -11.46 -6.17 -5.59
CA GLY A 118 -12.66 -5.50 -6.11
C GLY A 118 -13.20 -6.08 -7.43
N ASN A 119 -12.42 -6.87 -8.18
CA ASN A 119 -12.84 -7.56 -9.41
C ASN A 119 -13.42 -8.97 -9.12
N LEU A 120 -13.20 -9.52 -7.93
CA LEU A 120 -13.56 -10.90 -7.59
C LEU A 120 -14.94 -11.03 -6.94
N ASP A 121 -15.52 -12.21 -7.08
CA ASP A 121 -16.61 -12.68 -6.23
C ASP A 121 -16.06 -13.05 -4.85
N GLN A 122 -16.45 -12.29 -3.84
CA GLN A 122 -15.89 -12.35 -2.49
C GLN A 122 -16.22 -13.65 -1.75
N THR A 123 -17.17 -14.43 -2.27
CA THR A 123 -17.70 -15.65 -1.66
C THR A 123 -17.08 -16.90 -2.25
N SER A 124 -16.78 -16.88 -3.56
CA SER A 124 -16.46 -18.08 -4.33
C SER A 124 -15.09 -18.05 -4.99
N ASP A 125 -14.55 -16.86 -5.28
CA ASP A 125 -13.27 -16.76 -5.96
C ASP A 125 -12.10 -16.86 -4.96
N PRO A 126 -10.98 -17.48 -5.36
CA PRO A 126 -9.80 -17.61 -4.51
C PRO A 126 -9.00 -16.30 -4.45
N ASN A 127 -8.31 -16.07 -3.34
CA ASN A 127 -7.39 -14.93 -3.19
C ASN A 127 -6.03 -15.22 -3.88
N PRO A 128 -5.71 -14.60 -5.03
CA PRO A 128 -4.52 -14.89 -5.84
C PRO A 128 -3.18 -14.52 -5.19
N PHE A 129 -3.21 -13.83 -4.05
CA PHE A 129 -2.04 -13.36 -3.32
C PHE A 129 -1.73 -14.18 -2.07
N MET A 130 -2.51 -15.23 -1.78
CA MET A 130 -2.12 -16.21 -0.78
C MET A 130 -0.76 -16.81 -1.16
N GLU A 131 0.12 -17.00 -0.17
CA GLU A 131 1.42 -17.63 -0.41
C GLU A 131 1.22 -18.95 -1.17
N SER A 132 1.89 -19.05 -2.32
CA SER A 132 1.99 -20.31 -3.06
C SER A 132 3.46 -20.71 -3.07
N ASP A 133 3.73 -22.00 -2.87
CA ASP A 133 5.06 -22.62 -2.87
C ASP A 133 5.89 -22.35 -4.16
N SER A 134 5.30 -21.68 -5.15
CA SER A 134 5.86 -21.28 -6.44
C SER A 134 7.02 -20.26 -6.42
N GLY A 135 7.38 -19.69 -5.26
CA GLY A 135 8.45 -18.68 -5.16
C GLY A 135 8.16 -17.33 -5.83
N VAL A 136 6.93 -17.11 -6.32
CA VAL A 136 6.50 -15.85 -6.94
C VAL A 136 6.20 -14.82 -5.85
N ASN A 137 6.84 -13.65 -5.93
CA ASN A 137 6.52 -12.53 -5.05
C ASN A 137 5.19 -11.90 -5.49
N HIS A 138 4.09 -12.39 -4.92
CA HIS A 138 2.72 -11.95 -5.21
C HIS A 138 2.50 -10.46 -4.97
N MET A 139 3.28 -9.85 -4.05
CA MET A 139 3.24 -8.41 -3.78
C MET A 139 3.78 -7.60 -4.98
N HIS A 140 4.85 -8.09 -5.61
CA HIS A 140 5.39 -7.48 -6.83
C HIS A 140 4.40 -7.59 -8.00
N LEU A 141 3.73 -8.75 -8.12
CA LEU A 141 2.71 -8.97 -9.15
C LEU A 141 1.54 -7.99 -8.98
N ALA A 142 1.09 -7.76 -7.75
CA ALA A 142 0.07 -6.78 -7.45
C ALA A 142 0.52 -5.36 -7.84
N ALA A 143 1.73 -4.95 -7.46
CA ALA A 143 2.25 -3.62 -7.77
C ALA A 143 2.37 -3.34 -9.28
N ALA A 144 2.67 -4.38 -10.07
CA ALA A 144 2.87 -4.28 -11.51
C ALA A 144 1.59 -3.99 -12.31
N LYS A 145 0.40 -4.28 -11.76
CA LYS A 145 -0.88 -4.11 -12.45
C LYS A 145 -1.79 -3.13 -11.70
N PRO A 146 -1.74 -1.82 -12.01
CA PRO A 146 -2.50 -0.78 -11.30
C PRO A 146 -4.00 -1.06 -11.21
N ALA A 147 -4.62 -1.52 -12.29
CA ALA A 147 -6.05 -1.84 -12.34
C ALA A 147 -6.42 -3.17 -11.64
N GLY A 148 -5.45 -3.88 -11.06
CA GLY A 148 -5.62 -5.23 -10.53
C GLY A 148 -5.67 -6.32 -11.61
N LEU A 149 -5.65 -7.57 -11.18
CA LEU A 149 -5.94 -8.73 -12.03
C LEU A 149 -7.44 -8.81 -12.28
N GLU A 150 -7.82 -9.11 -13.51
CA GLU A 150 -9.19 -9.43 -13.87
C GLU A 150 -9.59 -10.79 -13.32
N ARG A 151 -10.88 -10.95 -13.01
CA ARG A 151 -11.42 -12.20 -12.46
C ARG A 151 -11.03 -13.41 -13.30
N LYS A 152 -11.09 -13.29 -14.64
CA LYS A 152 -10.72 -14.36 -15.57
C LYS A 152 -9.26 -14.78 -15.42
N GLU A 153 -8.34 -13.83 -15.31
CA GLU A 153 -6.90 -14.11 -15.14
C GLU A 153 -6.62 -14.85 -13.83
N VAL A 154 -7.33 -14.47 -12.76
CA VAL A 154 -7.25 -15.16 -11.47
C VAL A 154 -7.73 -16.60 -11.63
N LEU A 155 -8.92 -16.83 -12.17
CA LEU A 155 -9.49 -18.17 -12.32
C LEU A 155 -8.65 -19.08 -13.23
N GLU A 156 -8.06 -18.55 -14.31
CA GLU A 156 -7.15 -19.30 -15.20
C GLU A 156 -5.86 -19.72 -14.49
N LYS A 157 -5.28 -18.84 -13.66
CA LYS A 157 -4.10 -19.16 -12.83
C LYS A 157 -4.41 -20.29 -11.84
N TYR A 158 -5.59 -20.29 -11.24
CA TYR A 158 -5.99 -21.36 -10.31
C TYR A 158 -6.30 -22.67 -11.02
N ALA A 159 -6.99 -22.64 -12.16
CA ALA A 159 -7.27 -23.84 -12.95
C ALA A 159 -5.99 -24.53 -13.43
N SER A 160 -4.97 -23.76 -13.83
CA SER A 160 -3.66 -24.29 -14.28
C SER A 160 -2.78 -24.82 -13.14
N GLY A 161 -2.92 -24.30 -11.91
CA GLY A 161 -2.18 -24.77 -10.73
C GLY A 161 -2.68 -26.10 -10.14
N VAL A 162 -3.93 -26.49 -10.41
CA VAL A 162 -4.52 -27.75 -9.92
C VAL A 162 -4.08 -28.97 -10.75
N GLY A 163 -3.49 -28.76 -11.94
CA GLY A 163 -3.09 -29.84 -12.87
C GLY A 163 -1.71 -30.48 -12.62
N THR A 164 -0.97 -30.11 -11.58
CA THR A 164 0.40 -30.62 -11.32
C THR A 164 0.57 -31.33 -9.97
N ARG A 165 -0.52 -31.58 -9.24
CA ARG A 165 -0.51 -32.43 -8.04
C ARG A 165 -1.11 -33.80 -8.36
N THR A 166 -0.32 -34.66 -8.98
CA THR A 166 -0.48 -36.14 -8.97
C THR A 166 0.67 -36.75 -8.20
#